data_AF-A0A2E8GP72-F1
#
_entry.id   AF-A0A2E8GP72-F1
#
_cell.length_a   1.000
_cell.length_b   1.000
_cell.length_c   1.000
_cell.angle_alpha   90.00
_cell.angle_beta   90.00
_cell.angle_gamma   90.00
#
_symmetry.space_group_name_H-M   'P 1'
#
loop_
_entity.id
_entity.type
_entity.pdbx_description
1 polymer ?
#
loop_
_entity_poly.entity_id
_entity_poly.type
_entity_poly.pdbx_seq_one_letter_code
_entity_poly.pdbx_strand_id
1 'polypeptide(L)' 'MPSEAGYVVFDDTVLDKSHSKHIDLVRRQYSGNAKSVIRGIGVVNCVY' A
#
# COMPACT_ATOMS: atom_id res chain seq x y z
N MET A 1 33.37 0.25 -4.87
CA MET A 1 32.99 -1.18 -4.96
C MET A 1 31.47 -1.22 -4.81
N PRO A 2 30.70 -1.72 -5.79
CA PRO A 2 29.31 -2.04 -5.52
C PRO A 2 29.26 -3.12 -4.41
N SER A 3 28.23 -3.06 -3.57
CA SER A 3 27.93 -4.13 -2.60
C SER A 3 27.81 -5.47 -3.34
N GLU A 4 28.43 -6.54 -2.86
CA GLU A 4 28.25 -7.90 -3.42
C GLU A 4 26.81 -8.43 -3.24
N ALA A 5 26.06 -7.87 -2.28
CA ALA A 5 24.65 -8.20 -2.06
C ALA A 5 23.76 -7.02 -2.50
N GLY A 6 23.00 -7.23 -3.57
CA GLY A 6 21.87 -6.38 -3.94
C GLY A 6 20.57 -6.97 -3.39
N TYR A 7 19.60 -6.12 -3.07
CA TYR A 7 18.32 -6.55 -2.51
C TYR A 7 17.18 -5.90 -3.28
N VAL A 8 16.18 -6.70 -3.64
CA VAL A 8 14.90 -6.20 -4.15
C VAL A 8 13.87 -6.40 -3.06
N VAL A 9 13.19 -5.33 -2.67
CA VAL A 9 12.19 -5.32 -1.61
C VAL A 9 10.85 -4.90 -2.18
N PHE A 10 9.83 -5.72 -1.90
CA PHE A 10 8.44 -5.40 -2.16
C PHE A 10 7.70 -5.24 -0.84
N ASP A 11 6.86 -4.22 -0.76
CA ASP A 11 5.99 -3.97 0.38
C ASP A 11 4.65 -3.43 -0.11
N ASP A 12 3.56 -3.73 0.60
CA ASP A 12 2.24 -3.22 0.28
C ASP A 12 1.71 -2.28 1.37
N THR A 13 0.92 -1.30 0.97
CA THR A 13 0.27 -0.37 1.90
C THR A 13 -1.13 -0.03 1.41
N VAL A 14 -2.07 0.07 2.35
CA VAL A 14 -3.40 0.63 2.09
C VAL A 14 -3.37 2.12 2.41
N LEU A 15 -3.44 2.96 1.38
CA LEU A 15 -3.66 4.40 1.54
C LEU A 15 -5.11 4.64 1.95
N ASP A 16 -5.32 5.20 3.15
CA ASP A 16 -6.66 5.53 3.63
C ASP A 16 -7.31 6.61 2.76
N LYS A 17 -8.49 6.30 2.22
CA LYS A 17 -9.35 7.18 1.43
C LYS A 17 -10.76 7.19 2.02
N SER A 18 -10.88 7.15 3.34
CA SER A 18 -12.13 7.14 4.11
C SER A 18 -13.09 8.27 3.72
N HIS A 19 -12.61 9.41 3.23
CA HIS A 19 -13.43 10.54 2.78
C HIS A 19 -13.70 10.61 1.26
N SER A 20 -13.21 9.65 0.48
CA SER A 20 -13.41 9.65 -0.97
C SER A 20 -14.84 9.29 -1.38
N LYS A 21 -15.34 9.94 -2.43
CA LYS A 21 -16.68 9.71 -3.01
C LYS A 21 -16.67 9.36 -4.51
N HIS A 22 -15.63 9.75 -5.24
CA HIS A 22 -15.57 9.67 -6.71
C HIS A 22 -14.18 9.25 -7.24
N ILE A 23 -13.43 8.45 -6.48
CA ILE A 23 -12.13 7.93 -6.94
C ILE A 23 -12.31 6.45 -7.28
N ASP A 24 -12.34 6.12 -8.57
CA ASP A 24 -12.66 4.78 -9.08
C ASP A 24 -11.76 3.66 -8.52
N LEU A 25 -10.50 4.00 -8.19
CA LEU A 25 -9.54 3.03 -7.67
C LEU A 25 -9.82 2.63 -6.21
N VAL A 26 -10.62 3.40 -5.47
CA VAL A 26 -10.90 3.16 -4.05
C VAL A 26 -11.72 1.89 -3.88
N ARG A 27 -11.20 0.99 -3.04
CA ARG A 27 -11.82 -0.29 -2.69
C ARG A 27 -11.89 -0.46 -1.19
N ARG A 28 -12.75 -1.37 -0.74
CA ARG A 28 -12.80 -1.80 0.67
C ARG A 28 -11.64 -2.78 0.91
N GLN A 29 -10.73 -2.44 1.81
CA GLN A 29 -9.51 -3.19 2.09
C GLN A 29 -9.25 -3.22 3.59
N TYR A 30 -8.65 -4.29 4.10
CA TYR A 30 -8.31 -4.40 5.50
C TYR A 30 -7.07 -3.55 5.82
N SER A 31 -7.16 -2.70 6.84
CA SER A 31 -6.02 -1.98 7.39
C SER A 31 -5.63 -2.61 8.72
N GLY A 32 -4.39 -3.12 8.81
CA GLY A 32 -3.83 -3.61 10.07
C GLY A 32 -3.72 -2.50 11.12
N ASN A 33 -3.41 -1.27 10.70
CA ASN A 33 -3.32 -0.11 11.58
C ASN A 33 -4.69 0.28 12.17
N ALA A 34 -5.73 0.33 11.34
CA ALA A 34 -7.09 0.65 11.79
C ALA A 34 -7.84 -0.55 12.38
N LYS A 35 -7.25 -1.76 12.30
CA LYS A 35 -7.85 -3.05 12.70
C LYS A 35 -9.26 -3.25 12.14
N SER A 36 -9.48 -2.78 10.91
CA SER A 36 -10.81 -2.75 10.30
C SER A 36 -10.71 -2.66 8.77
N VAL A 37 -11.83 -3.00 8.10
CA VAL A 37 -11.97 -2.78 6.67
C VAL A 37 -12.33 -1.32 6.41
N ILE A 38 -11.46 -0.61 5.69
CA ILE A 38 -11.60 0.81 5.35
C ILE A 38 -11.74 1.01 3.84
N ARG A 39 -12.16 2.20 3.43
CA ARG A 39 -12.04 2.63 2.02
C ARG A 39 -10.59 3.07 1.79
N GLY A 40 -9.89 2.45 0.87
CA GLY A 40 -8.50 2.82 0.57
C GLY A 40 -8.04 2.39 -0.82
N ILE A 41 -6.81 2.73 -1.15
CA ILE A 41 -6.12 2.31 -2.38
C ILE A 41 -4.92 1.47 -1.96
N GLY A 42 -4.83 0.25 -2.49
CA GLY A 42 -3.68 -0.62 -2.28
C GLY A 42 -2.55 -0.16 -3.19
N VAL A 43 -1.34 0.00 -2.64
CA VAL A 43 -0.13 0.36 -3.37
C VAL A 43 0.93 -0.68 -3.05
N VAL A 44 1.66 -1.12 -4.07
CA VAL A 44 2.84 -1.97 -3.91
C VAL A 44 4.07 -1.14 -4.26
N ASN A 45 5.03 -1.08 -3.34
CA ASN A 45 6.34 -0.49 -3.57
C ASN A 45 7.32 -1.55 -4.05
N CYS A 46 8.27 -1.15 -4.91
CA CYS A 46 9.40 -1.95 -5.34
C CYS A 46 10.65 -1.08 -5.21
N VAL A 47 11.57 -1.48 -4.33
CA VAL A 47 12.88 -0.84 -4.14
C VAL A 47 13.97 -1.85 -4.51
N TYR A 48 14.99 -1.40 -5.24
CA TYR A 48 16.09 -2.21 -5.77
C TYR A 48 17.44 -1.57 -5.51
#